data_AF-A0A836BMM2-F1
#
_entry.id   AF-A0A836BMM2-F1
#
_cell.length_a   1.000
_cell.length_b   1.000
_cell.length_c   1.000
_cell.angle_alpha   90.00
_cell.angle_beta   90.00
_cell.angle_gamma   90.00
#
_symmetry.space_group_name_H-M   'P 1'
#
loop_
_entity.id
_entity.type
_entity.pdbx_description
1 polymer ?
#
loop_
_entity_poly.entity_id
_entity_poly.type
_entity_poly.pdbx_seq_one_letter_code
_entity_poly.pdbx_strand_id
1 'polypeptide(L)' 'MSITIKPTRIKQSVYLLVPKSIVDLIELEKKTQLSLTLKKNGQKHILEYTLE' A
#
# COMPACT_ATOMS: atom_id res chain seq x y z
N MET A 1 0.42 17.70 1.61
CA MET A 1 0.22 16.78 2.75
C MET A 1 0.86 15.45 2.42
N SER A 2 1.69 14.90 3.31
CA SER A 2 2.31 13.58 3.15
C SER A 2 1.82 12.65 4.23
N ILE A 3 1.27 11.50 3.86
CA ILE A 3 0.91 10.44 4.81
C ILE A 3 2.14 9.53 4.95
N THR A 4 2.75 9.51 6.13
CA THR A 4 3.86 8.60 6.42
C THR A 4 3.31 7.26 6.89
N ILE A 5 3.43 6.23 6.05
CA ILE A 5 3.06 4.86 6.40
C ILE A 5 4.33 4.13 6.84
N LYS A 6 4.29 3.51 8.03
CA LYS A 6 5.38 2.68 8.52
C LYS A 6 5.01 1.19 8.40
N PRO A 7 5.93 0.31 7.99
CA PRO A 7 5.72 -1.12 8.03
C PRO A 7 5.39 -1.56 9.46
N THR A 8 4.35 -2.38 9.60
CA THR A 8 3.90 -2.92 10.89
C THR A 8 4.08 -4.43 10.88
N ARG A 9 4.69 -4.98 11.93
CA ARG A 9 4.82 -6.44 12.08
C ARG A 9 3.60 -6.99 12.81
N ILE A 10 2.93 -7.96 12.20
CA ILE A 10 1.83 -8.71 12.82
C ILE A 10 2.23 -10.18 12.79
N LYS A 11 2.37 -10.80 13.97
CA LYS A 11 2.99 -12.13 14.12
C LYS A 11 4.39 -12.16 13.47
N GLN A 12 4.63 -13.07 12.53
CA GLN A 12 5.90 -13.24 11.83
C GLN A 12 5.96 -12.48 10.49
N SER A 13 4.90 -11.78 10.10
CA SER A 13 4.77 -11.14 8.78
C SER A 13 4.78 -9.61 8.89
N VAL A 14 5.26 -8.94 7.85
CA VAL A 14 5.32 -7.47 7.75
C VAL A 14 4.21 -6.99 6.83
N TYR A 15 3.47 -5.99 7.29
CA TYR A 15 2.32 -5.43 6.61
C TYR A 15 2.51 -3.93 6.41
N LEU A 16 2.07 -3.42 5.27
CA LEU A 16 1.83 -1.99 5.06
C LEU A 16 0.35 -1.73 5.28
N LEU A 17 0.02 -1.10 6.41
CA LEU A 17 -1.36 -0.78 6.74
C LEU A 17 -1.81 0.44 5.94
N VAL A 18 -2.92 0.31 5.22
CA VAL A 18 -3.54 1.40 4.48
C VAL A 18 -4.62 2.03 5.36
N PRO A 19 -4.63 3.36 5.56
CA PRO A 19 -5.69 4.05 6.28
C PRO A 19 -7.07 3.73 5.69
N LYS A 20 -8.06 3.51 6.55
CA LYS A 20 -9.44 3.16 6.15
C LYS A 20 -10.04 4.20 5.19
N SER A 21 -9.77 5.49 5.41
CA SER A 21 -10.23 6.56 4.52
C SER A 21 -9.71 6.43 3.08
N ILE A 22 -8.52 5.85 2.87
CA ILE A 22 -8.00 5.57 1.52
C ILE A 22 -8.73 4.35 0.95
N VAL A 23 -8.88 3.28 1.73
CA VAL A 23 -9.61 2.06 1.32
C VAL A 23 -11.02 2.39 0.86
N ASP A 24 -11.74 3.21 1.64
CA ASP A 24 -13.09 3.66 1.33
C ASP A 24 -13.12 4.54 0.06
N LEU A 25 -12.07 5.35 -0.19
CA LEU A 25 -11.96 6.22 -1.37
C LEU A 25 -11.70 5.46 -2.68
N ILE A 26 -11.00 4.32 -2.61
CA ILE A 26 -10.69 3.49 -3.78
C ILE A 26 -11.59 2.24 -3.87
N GLU A 27 -12.65 2.18 -3.05
CA GLU A 27 -13.62 1.07 -3.00
C GLU A 27 -12.96 -0.32 -2.91
N LEU A 28 -11.85 -0.42 -2.15
CA LEU A 28 -11.08 -1.65 -2.03
C LEU A 28 -11.73 -2.64 -1.08
N GLU A 29 -12.12 -3.81 -1.57
CA GLU A 29 -12.67 -4.88 -0.74
C GLU A 29 -11.57 -5.63 0.04
N LYS A 30 -11.93 -6.23 1.18
CA LYS A 30 -10.98 -6.93 2.06
C LYS A 30 -10.23 -8.10 1.39
N LYS A 31 -10.81 -8.70 0.35
CA LYS A 31 -10.26 -9.88 -0.33
C LYS A 31 -9.66 -9.56 -1.70
N THR A 32 -9.65 -8.28 -2.08
CA THR A 32 -9.08 -7.85 -3.36
C THR A 32 -7.59 -8.13 -3.37
N GLN A 33 -7.13 -8.81 -4.41
CA GLN A 33 -5.70 -8.99 -4.67
C GLN A 33 -5.17 -7.74 -5.37
N LEU A 34 -4.00 -7.28 -4.93
CA LEU A 34 -3.33 -6.11 -5.49
C LEU A 34 -1.99 -6.55 -6.03
N SER A 35 -1.68 -6.11 -7.25
CA SER A 35 -0.37 -6.29 -7.86
C SER A 35 0.57 -5.20 -7.35
N LEU A 36 1.70 -5.59 -6.75
CA LEU A 36 2.72 -4.69 -6.20
C LEU A 36 3.91 -4.58 -7.15
N THR A 37 4.20 -3.38 -7.62
CA THR A 37 5.33 -3.10 -8.50
C THR A 37 6.27 -2.06 -7.89
N LEU A 38 7.59 -2.28 -8.01
CA LEU A 38 8.60 -1.30 -7.61
C LEU A 38 9.03 -0.48 -8.83
N LYS A 39 8.72 0.82 -8.82
CA LYS A 39 9.17 1.77 -9.85
C LYS A 39 10.27 2.67 -9.33
N LYS A 40 11.16 3.09 -10.22
CA LYS A 40 12.16 4.13 -9.94
C LYS A 40 11.68 5.45 -10.52
N ASN A 41 11.61 6.50 -9.70
CA ASN A 41 11.28 7.86 -10.12
C ASN A 41 12.40 8.81 -9.65
N GLY A 42 13.35 9.07 -10.55
CA GLY A 42 14.57 9.80 -10.25
C GLY A 42 15.42 9.10 -9.17
N GLN A 43 15.61 9.77 -8.04
CA GLN A 43 16.34 9.23 -6.88
C GLN A 43 15.45 8.46 -5.90
N LYS A 44 14.15 8.37 -6.14
CA LYS A 44 13.19 7.73 -5.24
C LYS A 44 12.70 6.40 -5.82
N HIS A 45 12.44 5.46 -4.92
CA HIS A 45 11.69 4.25 -5.24
C HIS A 45 10.22 4.46 -4.85
N ILE A 46 9.31 4.00 -5.70
CA ILE A 46 7.87 4.05 -5.51
C ILE A 46 7.35 2.63 -5.51
N LEU A 47 6.59 2.27 -4.47
CA LEU A 47 5.77 1.08 -4.44
C LEU A 47 4.40 1.45 -5.02
N GLU A 48 4.07 0.85 -6.16
CA GLU A 48 2.78 1.04 -6.84
C GLU A 48 1.92 -0.21 -6.62
N TYR A 49 0.71 0.00 -6.13
CA TYR A 49 -0.31 -1.04 -5.96
C TYR A 49 -1.39 -0.82 -7.01
N THR A 50 -1.69 -1.85 -7.80
CA THR A 50 -2.67 -1.79 -8.88
C THR A 50 -3.79 -2.80 -8.64
N LEU A 51 -5.04 -2.36 -8.83
CA LEU A 51 -6.22 -3.22 -8.90
C LEU A 51 -6.21 -3.94 -10.26
N GLU A 52 -6.41 -5.26 -10.25
CA GLU A 52 -6.73 -6.04 -11.45
C GLU A 52 -8.23 -6.03 -11.73
#